data_AF-A0A7C7P2X0-F1
#
_entry.id   AF-A0A7C7P2X0-F1
#
_cell.length_a   1.000
_cell.length_b   1.000
_cell.length_c   1.000
_cell.angle_alpha   90.00
_cell.angle_beta   90.00
_cell.angle_gamma   90.00
#
_symmetry.space_group_name_H-M   'P 1'
#
loop_
_entity.id
_entity.type
_entity.pdbx_description
1 polymer ?
#
loop_
_entity_poly.entity_id
_entity_poly.type
_entity_poly.pdbx_seq_one_letter_code
_entity_poly.pdbx_strand_id
1 'polypeptide(L)'
;MSKPVRQHYIPRSYLKNFATQKDKKTFLVDAYNIEAENLIENISTKDICLEKHIYTIETNDPAKKFALEKYYADNVDSEYPNIYKILIDKSIK
;
A
#
# COMPACT_ATOMS: atom_id res chain seq x y z
N MET A 1 16.26 8.89 -7.24
CA MET A 1 15.26 7.83 -6.99
C MET A 1 15.02 7.72 -5.49
N SER A 2 13.77 7.73 -5.02
CA SER A 2 13.47 7.61 -3.59
C SER A 2 13.81 6.20 -3.10
N LYS A 3 14.58 6.10 -2.01
CA LYS A 3 14.83 4.82 -1.35
C LYS A 3 13.49 4.29 -0.83
N PRO A 4 13.05 3.06 -1.18
CA PRO A 4 11.81 2.48 -0.67
C PRO A 4 12.02 2.12 0.80
N VAL A 5 11.80 3.10 1.67
CA VAL A 5 12.01 2.97 3.13
C VAL A 5 10.72 2.54 3.83
N ARG A 6 9.56 2.75 3.20
CA ARG A 6 8.24 2.46 3.77
C ARG A 6 7.57 1.40 2.91
N GLN A 7 7.28 0.26 3.50
CA GLN A 7 6.65 -0.88 2.86
C GLN A 7 5.28 -1.07 3.51
N HIS A 8 4.27 -1.35 2.70
CA HIS A 8 2.91 -1.59 3.19
C HIS A 8 2.68 -3.08 3.34
N TYR A 9 2.10 -3.50 4.47
CA TYR A 9 1.68 -4.89 4.70
C TYR A 9 0.53 -5.31 3.79
N ILE A 10 -0.33 -4.34 3.44
CA ILE A 10 -1.47 -4.54 2.55
C ILE A 10 -1.26 -3.62 1.34
N PRO A 11 -1.46 -4.10 0.10
CA PRO A 11 -1.31 -3.30 -1.10
C PRO A 11 -2.01 -1.95 -0.99
N ARG A 12 -1.31 -0.88 -1.35
CA ARG A 12 -1.92 0.47 -1.32
C ARG A 12 -3.10 0.58 -2.27
N SER A 13 -3.08 -0.20 -3.35
CA SER A 13 -4.17 -0.35 -4.31
C SER A 13 -5.45 -0.89 -3.66
N TYR A 14 -5.35 -1.78 -2.68
CA TYR A 14 -6.50 -2.26 -1.90
C TYR A 14 -7.10 -1.14 -1.05
N LEU A 15 -6.26 -0.43 -0.28
CA LEU A 15 -6.72 0.64 0.61
C LEU A 15 -7.42 1.79 -0.13
N LYS A 16 -7.04 2.05 -1.38
CA LYS A 16 -7.71 3.04 -2.23
C LYS A 16 -9.18 2.75 -2.50
N ASN A 17 -9.60 1.48 -2.43
CA ASN A 17 -11.01 1.11 -2.61
C ASN A 17 -11.92 1.59 -1.46
N PHE A 18 -11.33 1.94 -0.31
CA PHE A 18 -12.04 2.47 0.86
C PHE A 18 -11.79 3.97 1.07
N ALA A 19 -11.01 4.59 0.19
CA ALA A 19 -10.53 5.94 0.38
C ALA A 19 -11.35 6.97 -0.40
N THR A 20 -11.55 8.13 0.20
CA THR A 20 -12.00 9.32 -0.50
C THR A 20 -10.83 9.92 -1.27
N GLN A 21 -11.01 10.10 -2.59
CA GLN A 21 -10.00 10.73 -3.43
C GLN A 21 -10.11 12.26 -3.31
N LYS A 22 -9.11 12.89 -2.68
CA LYS A 22 -9.04 14.36 -2.55
C LYS A 22 -8.45 15.03 -3.80
N ASP A 23 -7.49 14.38 -4.44
CA ASP A 23 -6.87 14.81 -5.70
C ASP A 23 -6.31 13.62 -6.49
N LYS A 24 -5.65 13.84 -7.64
CA LYS A 24 -5.10 12.77 -8.49
C LYS A 24 -4.15 11.79 -7.76
N LYS A 25 -3.49 12.22 -6.68
CA LYS A 25 -2.44 11.47 -5.96
C LYS A 25 -2.73 11.25 -4.47
N THR A 26 -3.81 11.84 -3.95
CA THR A 26 -4.15 11.84 -2.53
C THR A 26 -5.45 11.08 -2.30
N PHE A 27 -5.34 9.99 -1.55
CA PHE A 27 -6.41 9.09 -1.17
C PHE A 27 -6.42 9.02 0.35
N LEU A 28 -7.53 9.40 0.97
CA LEU A 28 -7.69 9.55 2.41
C LEU A 28 -8.74 8.57 2.93
N VAL A 29 -8.49 8.00 4.11
CA VAL A 29 -9.43 7.15 4.85
C VAL A 29 -9.64 7.73 6.23
N ASP A 30 -10.79 7.44 6.81
CA ASP A 30 -11.02 7.64 8.23
C ASP A 30 -10.82 6.30 8.94
N ALA A 31 -10.20 6.32 10.11
CA ALA A 31 -9.95 5.12 10.91
C ALA A 31 -10.37 5.35 12.35
N TYR A 32 -10.95 4.32 12.97
CA TYR A 32 -11.26 4.33 14.39
C TYR A 32 -10.10 3.72 15.18
N ASN A 33 -9.55 4.48 16.13
CA ASN A 33 -8.57 3.97 17.06
C ASN A 33 -9.28 3.30 18.22
N ILE A 34 -9.11 1.99 18.35
CA ILE A 34 -9.75 1.17 19.38
C ILE A 34 -9.19 1.49 20.78
N GLU A 35 -7.87 1.71 20.89
CA GLU A 35 -7.22 1.94 22.19
C GLU A 35 -7.55 3.31 22.78
N ALA A 36 -7.64 4.34 21.92
CA ALA A 36 -7.96 5.71 22.32
C ALA A 36 -9.45 6.04 22.21
N GLU A 37 -10.28 5.09 21.77
CA GLU A 37 -11.73 5.21 21.55
C GLU A 37 -12.14 6.47 20.77
N ASN A 38 -11.42 6.78 19.68
CA ASN A 38 -11.67 7.97 18.90
C ASN A 38 -11.56 7.77 17.39
N LEU A 39 -12.27 8.61 16.64
CA LEU A 39 -12.16 8.69 15.18
C LEU A 39 -10.97 9.56 14.80
N ILE A 40 -10.15 9.04 13.88
CA ILE A 40 -9.05 9.76 13.25
C ILE A 40 -9.43 9.93 11.77
N GLU A 41 -9.69 11.17 11.38
CA GLU A 41 -10.15 11.50 10.04
C GLU A 41 -8.99 11.84 9.10
N ASN A 42 -9.23 11.70 7.80
CA ASN A 42 -8.36 12.18 6.73
C ASN A 42 -6.93 11.60 6.74
N ILE A 43 -6.78 10.35 7.15
CA ILE A 43 -5.47 9.68 7.13
C ILE A 43 -5.12 9.29 5.71
N SER A 44 -3.91 9.63 5.27
CA SER A 44 -3.43 9.24 3.96
C SER A 44 -3.16 7.74 3.88
N THR A 45 -3.64 7.11 2.80
CA THR A 45 -3.36 5.69 2.51
C THR A 45 -1.85 5.39 2.34
N LYS A 46 -1.00 6.42 2.20
CA LYS A 46 0.46 6.26 2.18
C LYS A 46 1.04 6.04 3.58
N ASP A 47 0.25 6.30 4.62
CA ASP A 47 0.71 6.43 5.99
C ASP A 47 0.13 5.37 6.95
N ILE A 48 -0.69 4.44 6.43
CA ILE A 48 -1.30 3.34 7.19
C ILE A 48 -0.78 1.97 6.74
N CYS A 49 -0.92 0.97 7.61
CA CYS A 49 -0.51 -0.42 7.35
C CYS A 49 0.90 -0.52 6.78
N LEU A 50 1.85 0.24 7.32
CA LEU A 50 3.23 0.25 6.86
C LEU A 50 4.20 0.03 8.00
N GLU A 51 5.34 -0.54 7.65
CA GLU A 51 6.53 -0.60 8.50
C GLU A 51 7.74 -0.23 7.64
N LYS A 52 8.81 0.23 8.28
CA LYS A 52 10.04 0.57 7.59
C LYS A 52 10.96 -0.63 7.52
N HIS A 53 11.53 -0.86 6.35
CA HIS A 53 12.54 -1.89 6.11
C HIS A 53 12.07 -3.35 6.24
N ILE A 54 10.76 -3.62 6.10
CA ILE A 54 10.20 -4.97 6.23
C ILE A 54 10.90 -6.01 5.35
N TYR A 55 11.21 -5.64 4.10
CA TYR A 55 11.81 -6.53 3.10
C TYR A 55 13.27 -6.22 2.81
N THR A 56 13.87 -5.31 3.59
CA THR A 56 15.22 -4.84 3.32
C THR A 56 16.20 -5.95 3.68
N ILE A 57 16.94 -6.42 2.69
CA ILE A 57 17.88 -7.53 2.86
C ILE A 57 19.19 -6.98 3.43
N GLU A 58 19.67 -7.56 4.52
CA GLU A 58 21.02 -7.31 5.01
C GLU A 58 22.04 -7.93 4.05
N THR A 59 22.76 -7.08 3.33
CA THR A 59 23.74 -7.52 2.35
C THR A 59 24.84 -6.48 2.17
N ASN A 60 26.03 -6.95 1.84
CA ASN A 60 27.17 -6.12 1.48
C ASN A 60 27.04 -5.52 0.07
N ASP A 61 26.06 -5.96 -0.73
CA ASP A 61 25.77 -5.46 -2.07
C ASP A 61 24.64 -4.41 -2.04
N PRO A 62 24.94 -3.11 -2.19
CA PRO A 62 23.93 -2.05 -2.13
C PRO A 62 22.83 -2.17 -3.18
N ALA A 63 23.09 -2.84 -4.31
CA ALA A 63 22.11 -3.02 -5.38
C ALA A 63 21.02 -4.02 -4.99
N LYS A 64 21.33 -4.99 -4.14
CA LYS A 64 20.40 -6.04 -3.70
C LYS A 64 19.58 -5.67 -2.47
N LYS A 65 19.99 -4.63 -1.75
CA LYS A 65 19.36 -4.18 -0.50
C LYS A 65 17.84 -4.01 -0.58
N PHE A 66 17.32 -3.59 -1.75
CA PHE A 66 15.90 -3.35 -1.99
C PHE A 66 15.30 -4.24 -3.10
N ALA A 67 15.97 -5.34 -3.44
CA ALA A 67 15.56 -6.18 -4.57
C ALA A 67 14.16 -6.77 -4.37
N LEU A 68 13.86 -7.21 -3.15
CA LEU A 68 12.58 -7.83 -2.81
C LEU A 68 11.44 -6.79 -2.79
N GLU A 69 11.67 -5.60 -2.22
CA GLU A 69 10.70 -4.50 -2.26
C GLU A 69 10.34 -4.12 -3.68
N LYS A 70 11.36 -3.97 -4.53
CA LYS A 70 11.16 -3.59 -5.93
C LYS A 70 10.37 -4.66 -6.66
N TYR A 71 10.70 -5.93 -6.44
CA TYR A 71 9.96 -7.04 -7.04
C TYR A 71 8.48 -7.04 -6.63
N TYR A 72 8.17 -6.88 -5.35
CA TYR A 72 6.78 -6.81 -4.88
C TYR A 72 6.01 -5.63 -5.47
N ALA A 73 6.62 -4.44 -5.50
CA ALA A 73 6.01 -3.25 -6.06
C ALA A 73 5.70 -3.41 -7.57
N ASP A 74 6.67 -3.97 -8.31
CA ASP A 74 6.59 -4.07 -9.77
C ASP A 74 5.70 -5.23 -10.24
N ASN A 75 5.54 -6.30 -9.45
CA ASN A 75 4.87 -7.54 -9.89
C ASN A 75 3.59 -7.92 -9.10
N VAL A 76 3.42 -7.41 -7.87
CA VAL A 76 2.26 -7.77 -7.03
C VAL A 76 1.33 -6.58 -6.85
N ASP A 77 1.88 -5.46 -6.35
CA ASP A 77 1.10 -4.26 -6.06
C ASP A 77 0.54 -3.59 -7.33
N SER A 78 1.31 -3.64 -8.42
CA SER A 78 0.97 -3.13 -9.75
C SER A 78 -0.18 -3.88 -10.41
N GLU A 79 -0.27 -5.20 -10.22
CA GLU A 79 -1.27 -6.08 -10.83
C GLU A 79 -2.56 -6.16 -10.02
N TYR A 80 -2.50 -5.87 -8.72
CA TYR A 80 -3.64 -5.91 -7.83
C TYR A 80 -4.90 -5.19 -8.37
N PRO A 81 -4.82 -3.96 -8.93
CA PRO A 81 -6.00 -3.27 -9.47
C PRO A 81 -6.66 -4.03 -10.63
N ASN A 82 -5.88 -4.71 -11.47
CA ASN A 82 -6.40 -5.46 -12.60
C ASN A 82 -7.15 -6.71 -12.11
N ILE A 83 -6.53 -7.47 -11.21
CA ILE A 83 -7.13 -8.67 -10.62
C ILE A 83 -8.41 -8.30 -9.86
N TYR A 84 -8.36 -7.25 -9.03
CA TYR A 84 -9.52 -6.80 -8.26
C TYR A 84 -10.72 -6.46 -9.17
N LYS A 85 -10.49 -5.77 -10.29
CA LYS A 85 -11.55 -5.45 -11.27
C LYS A 85 -12.22 -6.71 -11.82
N ILE A 86 -11.44 -7.74 -12.14
CA ILE A 86 -11.98 -9.02 -12.62
C ILE A 86 -12.83 -9.67 -11.54
N LEU A 87 -12.36 -9.69 -10.28
CA LEU A 87 -13.06 -10.34 -9.17
C LEU A 87 -14.39 -9.66 -8.79
N ILE A 88 -14.53 -8.35 -8.99
CA ILE A 88 -15.76 -7.62 -8.68
C ILE A 88 -16.74 -7.54 -9.86
N ASP A 89 -16.33 -7.96 -11.06
CA ASP A 89 -17.16 -7.90 -12.25
C ASP A 89 -18.26 -8.98 -12.21
N LYS A 90 -19.49 -8.54 -11.93
CA LYS A 90 -20.66 -9.42 -11.83
C LYS A 90 -21.15 -9.95 -13.18
N SER A 91 -20.64 -9.43 -14.31
CA SER A 91 -20.97 -9.91 -15.64
C SER A 91 -20.20 -11.17 -16.03
N ILE A 92 -19.07 -11.42 -15.36
CA ILE A 92 -18.28 -12.65 -15.50
C ILE A 92 -18.92 -13.68 -14.54
N LYS A 93 -19.96 -14.36 -15.03
CA LYS A 93 -20.59 -15.50 -14.37
C LYS A 93 -20.64 -16.70 -15.31
#